data_AF-A0A397FBK5-F1
#
_entry.id   AF-A0A397FBK5-F1
#
_cell.length_a   1.000
_cell.length_b   1.000
_cell.length_c   1.000
_cell.angle_alpha   90.00
_cell.angle_beta   90.00
_cell.angle_gamma   90.00
#
_symmetry.space_group_name_H-M   'P 1'
#
loop_
_entity.id
_entity.type
_entity.pdbx_description
1 polymer ?
#
loop_
_entity_poly.entity_id
_entity_poly.type
_entity_poly.pdbx_seq_one_letter_code
_entity_poly.pdbx_strand_id
1 'polypeptide(L)'
;MAGGADVAVTNANKVEYVDKLVGYLLFEAVRTSLEAFLQGFYDVLSPPVLHAFDAFEMDLVLCGHDDINATDWHVHTTVEYLKATPASSLPILRRAKRDHHQHQQDVIDWFWRIVHSFSQVQKAKLLQFVTGSSRPPIEGFRVCDVVITILPLNAPFV
;
A
#
# COMPACT_ATOMS: atom_id res chain seq x y z
N MET A 1 19.33 -1.36 -22.02
CA MET A 1 19.39 -0.92 -23.44
C MET A 1 20.81 -0.55 -23.78
N ALA A 2 21.30 -0.95 -24.95
CA ALA A 2 22.58 -0.45 -25.47
C ALA A 2 22.51 1.08 -25.63
N GLY A 3 23.55 1.81 -25.23
CA GLY A 3 23.61 3.28 -25.30
C GLY A 3 22.78 4.03 -24.26
N GLY A 4 22.12 3.35 -23.31
CA GLY A 4 21.32 4.02 -22.28
C GLY A 4 22.14 4.85 -21.28
N ALA A 5 23.43 4.53 -21.11
CA ALA A 5 24.35 5.29 -20.25
C ALA A 5 24.62 6.70 -20.78
N ASP A 6 24.49 6.91 -22.10
CA ASP A 6 24.77 8.17 -22.78
C ASP A 6 23.53 9.05 -22.96
N VAL A 7 22.35 8.57 -22.55
CA VAL A 7 21.08 9.32 -22.65
C VAL A 7 20.80 10.03 -21.35
N ALA A 8 20.89 11.36 -21.35
CA ALA A 8 20.55 12.18 -20.19
C ALA A 8 19.04 12.11 -19.87
N VAL A 9 18.71 12.02 -18.58
CA VAL A 9 17.32 12.09 -18.10
C VAL A 9 16.86 13.56 -18.13
N THR A 10 15.73 13.80 -18.75
CA THR A 10 15.10 15.10 -18.97
C THR A 10 13.63 15.05 -18.56
N ASN A 11 12.99 16.20 -18.40
CA ASN A 11 11.55 16.24 -18.12
C ASN A 11 10.69 15.57 -19.19
N ALA A 12 11.17 15.48 -20.43
CA ALA A 12 10.47 14.83 -21.54
C ALA A 12 10.57 13.30 -21.51
N ASN A 13 11.66 12.73 -20.97
CA ASN A 13 11.91 11.28 -21.00
C ASN A 13 11.89 10.59 -19.61
N LYS A 14 11.67 11.34 -18.52
CA LYS A 14 11.69 10.79 -17.15
C LYS A 14 10.69 9.65 -16.91
N VAL A 15 9.53 9.67 -17.57
CA VAL A 15 8.53 8.60 -17.46
C VAL A 15 9.09 7.30 -18.04
N GLU A 16 9.62 7.37 -19.27
CA GLU A 16 10.25 6.23 -19.93
C GLU A 16 11.46 5.69 -19.14
N TYR A 17 12.25 6.59 -18.54
CA TYR A 17 13.35 6.19 -17.66
C TYR A 17 12.85 5.39 -16.45
N VAL A 18 11.81 5.88 -15.76
CA VAL A 18 11.22 5.19 -14.61
C VAL A 18 10.65 3.83 -15.01
N ASP A 19 9.92 3.74 -16.11
CA ASP A 19 9.36 2.47 -16.61
C ASP A 19 10.47 1.44 -16.88
N LYS A 20 11.57 1.86 -17.51
CA LYS A 20 12.74 0.99 -17.76
C LYS A 20 13.44 0.58 -16.46
N LEU A 21 13.57 1.49 -15.51
CA LEU A 21 14.20 1.20 -14.23
C LEU A 21 13.37 0.19 -13.43
N VAL A 22 12.06 0.39 -13.35
CA VAL A 22 11.13 -0.54 -12.69
C VAL A 22 11.16 -1.91 -13.38
N GLY A 23 11.09 -1.94 -14.71
CA GLY A 23 11.17 -3.19 -15.47
C GLY A 23 12.49 -3.96 -15.24
N TYR A 24 13.61 -3.23 -15.16
CA TYR A 24 14.89 -3.84 -14.85
C TYR A 24 14.93 -4.44 -13.44
N LEU A 25 14.51 -3.67 -12.43
CA LEU A 25 14.56 -4.09 -11.03
C LEU A 25 13.62 -5.26 -10.73
N LEU A 26 12.43 -5.28 -11.32
CA LEU A 26 11.42 -6.30 -11.03
C LEU A 26 11.57 -7.57 -11.88
N PHE A 27 12.06 -7.48 -13.12
CA PHE A 27 12.11 -8.62 -14.04
C PHE A 27 13.52 -8.97 -14.49
N GLU A 28 14.25 -8.02 -15.09
CA GLU A 28 15.54 -8.33 -15.72
C GLU A 28 16.61 -8.76 -14.72
N ALA A 29 16.69 -8.09 -13.58
CA ALA A 29 17.69 -8.36 -12.54
C ALA A 29 17.56 -9.77 -11.93
N VAL A 30 16.37 -10.38 -12.02
CA VAL A 30 16.04 -11.69 -11.46
C VAL A 30 15.61 -12.71 -12.53
N ARG A 31 15.82 -12.38 -13.81
CA ARG A 31 15.27 -13.09 -14.98
C ARG A 31 15.45 -14.60 -14.90
N THR A 32 16.67 -15.07 -14.69
CA THR A 32 16.99 -16.51 -14.69
C THR A 32 16.20 -17.27 -13.63
N SER A 33 16.11 -16.73 -12.42
CA SER A 33 15.37 -17.35 -11.32
C SER A 33 13.86 -17.29 -11.55
N LEU A 34 13.36 -16.17 -12.08
CA LEU A 34 11.96 -15.98 -12.39
C LEU A 34 11.48 -16.93 -13.50
N GLU A 35 12.24 -17.07 -14.59
CA GLU A 35 11.92 -17.98 -15.70
C GLU A 35 11.88 -19.44 -15.24
N ALA A 36 12.87 -19.87 -14.44
CA ALA A 36 12.89 -21.22 -13.87
C ALA A 36 11.68 -21.48 -12.94
N PHE A 37 11.32 -20.51 -12.11
CA PHE A 37 10.13 -20.60 -11.25
C PHE A 37 8.85 -20.70 -12.08
N LEU A 38 8.67 -19.82 -13.07
CA LEU A 38 7.48 -19.80 -13.92
C LEU A 38 7.33 -21.10 -14.72
N GLN A 39 8.43 -21.66 -15.21
CA GLN A 39 8.40 -22.96 -15.90
C GLN A 39 7.82 -24.05 -14.98
N GLY A 40 8.38 -24.21 -13.77
CA GLY A 40 7.88 -25.22 -12.83
C GLY A 40 6.44 -24.95 -12.36
N PHE A 41 6.06 -23.68 -12.23
CA PHE A 41 4.70 -23.29 -11.86
C PHE A 41 3.69 -23.63 -12.98
N TYR A 42 4.05 -23.36 -14.24
CA TYR A 42 3.20 -23.67 -15.41
C TYR A 42 3.11 -25.16 -15.75
N ASP A 43 4.11 -25.95 -15.37
CA ASP A 43 4.05 -27.42 -15.50
C ASP A 43 2.94 -28.03 -14.60
N VAL A 44 2.55 -27.33 -13.53
CA VAL A 44 1.48 -27.75 -12.60
C VAL A 44 0.16 -27.03 -12.88
N LEU A 45 0.20 -25.71 -13.11
CA LEU A 45 -0.98 -24.86 -13.33
C LEU A 45 -0.91 -24.16 -14.68
N SER A 46 -1.82 -24.50 -15.59
CA SER A 46 -1.81 -23.90 -16.93
C SER A 46 -2.04 -22.38 -16.89
N PRO A 47 -1.33 -21.59 -17.74
CA PRO A 47 -1.49 -20.13 -17.80
C PRO A 47 -2.94 -19.60 -17.92
N PRO A 48 -3.86 -20.23 -18.67
CA PRO A 48 -5.23 -19.73 -18.78
C PRO A 48 -6.00 -19.69 -17.45
N VAL A 49 -5.71 -20.62 -16.54
CA VAL A 49 -6.32 -20.63 -15.19
C VAL A 49 -5.79 -19.47 -14.37
N LEU A 50 -4.50 -19.16 -14.52
CA LEU A 50 -3.84 -18.10 -13.77
C LEU A 50 -4.27 -16.71 -14.23
N HIS A 51 -4.51 -16.53 -15.53
CA HIS A 51 -4.99 -15.26 -16.09
C HIS A 51 -6.44 -14.92 -15.70
N ALA A 52 -7.17 -15.83 -15.05
CA ALA A 52 -8.49 -15.56 -14.51
C ALA A 52 -8.45 -14.68 -13.24
N PHE A 53 -7.29 -14.59 -12.59
CA PHE A 53 -7.10 -13.87 -11.33
C PHE A 53 -6.24 -12.63 -11.55
N ASP A 54 -6.57 -11.55 -10.85
CA ASP A 54 -5.62 -10.46 -10.66
C ASP A 54 -4.53 -10.83 -9.64
N ALA A 55 -3.54 -9.95 -9.44
CA ALA A 55 -2.45 -10.20 -8.51
C ALA A 55 -2.92 -10.39 -7.05
N PHE A 56 -4.01 -9.73 -6.66
CA PHE A 56 -4.55 -9.82 -5.30
C PHE A 56 -5.35 -11.11 -5.09
N GLU A 57 -6.13 -11.51 -6.08
CA GLU A 57 -6.88 -12.75 -6.06
C GLU A 57 -5.93 -13.95 -6.10
N MET A 58 -4.83 -13.86 -6.85
CA MET A 58 -3.78 -14.88 -6.86
C MET A 58 -3.15 -15.07 -5.46
N ASP A 59 -2.79 -13.98 -4.79
CA ASP A 59 -2.26 -14.01 -3.41
C ASP A 59 -3.28 -14.65 -2.45
N LEU A 60 -4.54 -14.25 -2.55
CA LEU A 60 -5.63 -14.81 -1.74
C LEU A 60 -5.81 -16.32 -1.97
N VAL A 61 -5.73 -16.78 -3.22
CA VAL A 61 -5.88 -18.20 -3.57
C VAL A 61 -4.70 -19.02 -3.07
N LEU A 62 -3.47 -18.53 -3.28
CA LEU A 62 -2.25 -19.26 -2.93
C LEU A 62 -2.08 -19.38 -1.43
N CYS A 63 -2.40 -18.31 -0.70
CA CYS A 63 -2.00 -18.20 0.67
C CYS A 63 -3.20 -18.19 1.65
N GLY A 64 -4.44 -18.07 1.16
CA GLY A 64 -5.66 -18.02 1.96
C GLY A 64 -5.91 -16.66 2.62
N HIS A 65 -6.98 -16.57 3.43
CA HIS A 65 -7.21 -15.41 4.30
C HIS A 65 -6.73 -15.71 5.73
N ASP A 66 -6.03 -14.77 6.35
CA ASP A 66 -5.84 -14.77 7.80
C ASP A 66 -7.00 -14.06 8.47
N ASP A 67 -7.34 -14.47 9.70
CA ASP A 67 -8.32 -13.75 10.51
C ASP A 67 -7.73 -12.42 10.99
N ILE A 68 -7.90 -11.38 10.18
CA ILE A 68 -7.56 -9.99 10.53
C ILE A 68 -8.40 -9.55 11.74
N ASN A 69 -7.72 -9.47 12.88
CA ASN A 69 -8.26 -8.91 14.11
C ASN A 69 -8.27 -7.38 14.03
N ALA A 70 -9.42 -6.80 13.69
CA ALA A 70 -9.60 -5.36 13.60
C ALA A 70 -9.35 -4.64 14.94
N THR A 71 -9.55 -5.31 16.09
CA THR A 71 -9.26 -4.72 17.40
C THR A 71 -7.75 -4.62 17.63
N ASP A 72 -6.99 -5.66 17.30
CA ASP A 72 -5.53 -5.64 17.37
C ASP A 72 -4.96 -4.56 16.44
N TRP A 73 -5.51 -4.47 15.23
CA TRP A 73 -5.13 -3.44 14.25
C TRP A 73 -5.40 -2.03 14.78
N HIS A 74 -6.59 -1.80 15.34
CA HIS A 74 -6.96 -0.50 15.89
C HIS A 74 -6.02 -0.06 17.02
N VAL A 75 -5.77 -0.94 18.00
CA VAL A 75 -4.93 -0.62 19.17
C VAL A 75 -3.49 -0.27 18.79
N HIS A 76 -2.96 -0.88 17.73
CA HIS A 76 -1.59 -0.65 17.26
C HIS A 76 -1.49 0.39 16.14
N THR A 77 -2.60 1.00 15.72
CA THR A 77 -2.56 2.06 14.71
C THR A 77 -2.20 3.40 15.36
N THR A 78 -1.19 4.07 14.81
CA THR A 78 -0.87 5.45 15.20
C THR A 78 -1.74 6.42 14.39
N VAL A 79 -2.50 7.26 15.10
CA VAL A 79 -3.29 8.34 14.47
C VAL A 79 -2.48 9.63 14.47
N GLU A 80 -2.28 10.21 13.27
CA GLU A 80 -1.65 11.51 13.09
C GLU A 80 -2.64 12.57 12.60
N TYR A 81 -2.67 13.69 13.30
CA TYR A 81 -3.47 14.86 12.94
C TYR A 81 -2.57 15.89 12.27
N LEU A 82 -2.88 16.24 11.02
CA LEU A 82 -2.18 17.31 10.32
C LEU A 82 -2.96 18.63 10.40
N LYS A 83 -2.27 19.71 10.77
CA LYS A 83 -2.77 21.09 10.66
C LYS A 83 -2.08 21.79 9.51
N ALA A 84 -2.86 22.45 8.66
CA ALA A 84 -2.35 23.46 7.75
C ALA A 84 -1.93 24.70 8.56
N THR A 85 -0.64 25.04 8.56
CA THR A 85 -0.20 26.32 9.13
C THR A 85 -0.42 27.44 8.10
N PRO A 86 -0.97 28.60 8.47
CA PRO A 86 -1.26 29.71 7.55
C PRO A 86 0.00 30.50 7.09
N ALA A 87 1.18 29.90 7.10
CA ALA A 87 2.42 30.57 6.72
C ALA A 87 2.70 30.39 5.21
N SER A 88 2.40 31.47 4.46
CA SER A 88 2.68 31.70 3.03
C SER A 88 2.15 30.64 2.04
N SER A 89 2.32 30.92 0.74
CA SER A 89 1.53 30.49 -0.43
C SER A 89 1.29 28.99 -0.66
N LEU A 90 1.83 28.10 0.19
CA LEU A 90 1.63 26.66 0.16
C LEU A 90 1.41 26.16 1.60
N PRO A 91 0.25 25.56 1.93
CA PRO A 91 -0.02 25.02 3.26
C PRO A 91 0.97 23.89 3.59
N ILE A 92 1.87 24.12 4.53
CA ILE A 92 2.70 23.05 5.09
C ILE A 92 1.86 22.31 6.14
N LEU A 93 1.63 21.02 5.90
CA LEU A 93 0.98 20.14 6.86
C LEU A 93 1.99 19.79 7.96
N ARG A 94 1.71 20.21 9.20
CA ARG A 94 2.52 19.85 10.37
C ARG A 94 1.74 18.97 11.32
N ARG A 95 2.45 18.02 11.95
CA ARG A 95 1.90 17.18 13.02
C ARG A 95 1.43 18.08 14.15
N ALA A 96 0.12 18.09 14.39
CA ALA A 96 -0.48 18.83 15.48
C ALA A 96 -0.39 18.01 16.77
N LYS A 97 -0.11 18.68 17.89
CA LYS A 97 -0.40 18.10 19.20
C LYS A 97 -1.89 17.78 19.27
N ARG A 98 -2.23 16.77 20.08
CA ARG A 98 -3.57 16.19 20.30
C ARG A 98 -4.54 17.18 20.98
N ASP A 99 -4.42 18.47 20.69
CA ASP A 99 -5.21 19.57 21.25
C ASP A 99 -6.56 19.59 20.55
N HIS A 100 -7.53 18.91 21.18
CA HIS A 100 -8.99 18.96 21.00
C HIS A 100 -9.50 19.25 19.58
N HIS A 101 -9.43 18.23 18.73
CA HIS A 101 -10.19 18.17 17.47
C HIS A 101 -11.33 17.16 17.58
N GLN A 102 -12.41 17.54 18.28
CA GLN A 102 -13.57 16.65 18.48
C GLN A 102 -14.08 16.06 17.17
N HIS A 103 -14.26 16.89 16.13
CA HIS A 103 -14.69 16.44 14.81
C HIS A 103 -13.73 15.44 14.14
N GLN A 104 -12.42 15.51 14.40
CA GLN A 104 -11.46 14.56 13.83
C GLN A 104 -11.45 13.24 14.61
N GLN A 105 -11.74 13.27 15.91
CA GLN A 105 -11.94 12.05 16.72
C GLN A 105 -13.18 11.28 16.24
N ASP A 106 -14.30 11.98 16.00
CA ASP A 106 -15.53 11.36 15.51
C ASP A 106 -15.31 10.62 14.16
N VAL A 107 -14.45 11.17 13.29
CA VAL A 107 -14.09 10.54 12.01
C VAL A 107 -13.25 9.27 12.21
N ILE A 108 -12.31 9.24 13.17
CA ILE A 108 -11.56 8.03 13.53
C ILE A 108 -12.50 6.96 14.08
N ASP A 109 -13.39 7.35 14.99
CA ASP A 109 -14.35 6.44 15.59
C ASP A 109 -15.28 5.85 14.52
N TRP A 110 -15.74 6.66 13.57
CA TRP A 110 -16.52 6.17 12.43
C TRP A 110 -15.73 5.25 11.52
N PHE A 111 -14.48 5.59 11.21
CA PHE A 111 -13.60 4.75 10.41
C PHE A 111 -13.46 3.37 11.04
N TRP A 112 -13.07 3.28 12.31
CA TRP A 112 -12.89 1.99 12.99
C TRP A 112 -14.19 1.24 13.17
N ARG A 113 -15.31 1.92 13.44
CA ARG A 113 -16.63 1.29 13.46
C ARG A 113 -16.96 0.61 12.13
N ILE A 114 -16.63 1.25 11.00
CA ILE A 114 -16.81 0.68 9.66
C ILE A 114 -15.85 -0.51 9.45
N VAL A 115 -14.56 -0.37 9.80
CA VAL A 115 -13.57 -1.45 9.66
C VAL A 115 -13.93 -2.67 10.50
N HIS A 116 -14.48 -2.49 11.70
CA HIS A 116 -15.00 -3.59 12.52
C HIS A 116 -16.17 -4.32 11.86
N SER A 117 -16.99 -3.62 11.07
CA SER A 117 -18.14 -4.20 10.34
C SER A 117 -17.77 -4.89 9.02
N PHE A 118 -16.52 -4.75 8.56
CA PHE A 118 -16.06 -5.35 7.31
C PHE A 118 -15.96 -6.88 7.40
N SER A 119 -16.27 -7.54 6.28
CA SER A 119 -15.87 -8.93 6.05
C SER A 119 -14.35 -9.08 6.04
N GLN A 120 -13.84 -10.30 6.22
CA GLN A 120 -12.39 -10.55 6.18
C GLN A 120 -11.77 -10.16 4.84
N VAL A 121 -12.47 -10.38 3.73
CA VAL A 121 -12.04 -9.95 2.39
C VAL A 121 -11.93 -8.43 2.29
N GLN A 122 -12.88 -7.69 2.85
CA GLN A 122 -12.84 -6.23 2.86
C GLN A 122 -11.70 -5.69 3.75
N LYS A 123 -11.46 -6.31 4.91
CA LYS A 123 -10.32 -5.97 5.77
C LYS A 123 -8.98 -6.23 5.08
N ALA A 124 -8.86 -7.36 4.38
CA ALA A 124 -7.65 -7.71 3.64
C ALA A 124 -7.37 -6.71 2.50
N LYS A 125 -8.42 -6.31 1.76
CA LYS A 125 -8.32 -5.27 0.73
C LYS A 125 -7.90 -3.91 1.30
N LEU A 126 -8.47 -3.51 2.44
CA LEU A 126 -8.07 -2.28 3.12
C LEU A 126 -6.62 -2.35 3.62
N LEU A 127 -6.23 -3.48 4.21
CA LEU A 127 -4.87 -3.68 4.71
C LEU A 127 -3.86 -3.61 3.56
N GLN A 128 -4.14 -4.28 2.46
CA GLN A 128 -3.34 -4.22 1.24
C GLN A 128 -3.22 -2.79 0.70
N PHE A 129 -4.30 -2.03 0.74
CA PHE A 129 -4.29 -0.64 0.31
C PHE A 129 -3.37 0.24 1.17
N VAL A 130 -3.35 0.03 2.49
CA VAL A 130 -2.57 0.89 3.40
C VAL A 130 -1.13 0.41 3.61
N THR A 131 -0.84 -0.90 3.52
CA THR A 131 0.50 -1.46 3.80
C THR A 131 1.18 -2.10 2.59
N GLY A 132 0.45 -2.35 1.50
CA GLY A 132 0.95 -3.18 0.41
C GLY A 132 0.92 -4.69 0.70
N SER A 133 0.31 -5.14 1.81
CA SER A 133 0.13 -6.55 2.15
C SER A 133 -1.33 -6.86 2.55
N SER A 134 -1.88 -7.97 2.08
CA SER A 134 -3.22 -8.45 2.42
C SER A 134 -3.28 -9.12 3.81
N ARG A 135 -2.11 -9.33 4.43
CA ARG A 135 -1.91 -10.12 5.66
C ARG A 135 -1.30 -9.30 6.79
N PRO A 136 -1.74 -9.53 8.04
CA PRO A 136 -1.05 -9.01 9.20
C PRO A 136 0.31 -9.70 9.38
N PRO A 137 1.28 -9.06 10.05
CA PRO A 137 2.48 -9.76 10.48
C PRO A 137 2.14 -10.94 11.40
N ILE A 138 3.02 -11.94 11.44
CA ILE A 138 2.81 -13.14 12.27
C ILE A 138 2.70 -12.81 13.77
N GLU A 139 3.36 -11.74 14.22
CA GLU A 139 3.27 -11.25 15.62
C GLU A 139 2.11 -10.26 15.85
N GLY A 140 1.22 -10.10 14.87
CA GLY A 140 0.13 -9.12 14.90
C GLY A 140 0.58 -7.71 14.56
N PHE A 141 -0.30 -6.73 14.79
CA PHE A 141 -0.07 -5.34 14.39
C PHE A 141 0.92 -4.58 15.28
N ARG A 142 1.34 -5.16 16.42
CA ARG A 142 2.36 -4.57 17.30
C ARG A 142 3.69 -4.28 16.60
N VAL A 143 4.03 -5.08 15.60
CA VAL A 143 5.28 -4.96 14.84
C VAL A 143 5.07 -4.28 13.47
N CYS A 144 3.86 -3.82 13.18
CA CYS A 144 3.53 -3.08 11.96
C CYS A 144 3.22 -1.63 12.32
N ASP A 145 4.08 -0.71 11.91
CA ASP A 145 3.82 0.72 12.03
C ASP A 145 2.77 1.17 11.01
N VAL A 146 1.50 0.85 11.27
CA VAL A 146 0.39 1.39 10.49
C VAL A 146 0.05 2.78 11.02
N VAL A 147 0.28 3.79 10.18
CA VAL A 147 -0.05 5.18 10.48
C VAL A 147 -1.27 5.58 9.67
N ILE A 148 -2.34 6.00 10.37
CA ILE A 148 -3.50 6.62 9.72
C ILE A 148 -3.39 8.13 9.92
N THR A 149 -3.32 8.84 8.80
CA THR A 149 -3.25 10.29 8.76
C THR A 149 -4.60 10.85 8.34
N ILE A 150 -5.21 11.68 9.19
CA ILE A 150 -6.41 12.43 8.79
C ILE A 150 -5.98 13.77 8.20
N LEU A 151 -6.24 13.93 6.91
CA LEU A 151 -6.11 15.21 6.24
C LEU A 151 -7.39 16.04 6.41
N PRO A 152 -7.29 17.34 6.70
CA PRO A 152 -8.45 18.21 6.64
C PRO A 152 -9.00 18.22 5.20
N LEU A 153 -10.33 18.21 5.05
CA LEU A 153 -11.04 18.14 3.75
C LEU A 153 -10.62 19.22 2.73
N ASN A 154 -10.00 20.31 3.19
CA ASN A 154 -9.51 21.44 2.38
C ASN A 154 -7.99 21.49 2.24
N ALA A 155 -7.26 20.43 2.61
CA ALA A 155 -5.83 20.36 2.35
C ALA A 155 -5.60 20.26 0.83
N PRO A 156 -4.71 21.09 0.24
CA PRO A 156 -4.32 20.85 -1.14
C PRO A 156 -3.66 19.47 -1.23
N PHE A 157 -4.17 18.64 -2.13
CA PHE A 157 -3.45 17.43 -2.53
C PHE A 157 -2.10 17.86 -3.12
N VAL A 158 -1.02 17.28 -2.59
CA VAL A 158 0.35 17.48 -3.12
C VAL A 158 0.45 16.92 -4.53
#